data_AF-A0A3D3EPM5-F1
#
_entry.id   AF-A0A3D3EPM5-F1
#
_cell.length_a   1.000
_cell.length_b   1.000
_cell.length_c   1.000
_cell.angle_alpha   90.00
_cell.angle_beta   90.00
_cell.angle_gamma   90.00
#
_symmetry.space_group_name_H-M   'P 1'
#
loop_
_entity.id
_entity.type
_entity.pdbx_description
1 polymer ?
#
loop_
_entity_poly.entity_id
_entity_poly.type
_entity_poly.pdbx_seq_one_letter_code
_entity_poly.pdbx_strand_id
1 'polypeptide(L)'
;MTENLANNRARFAFDMVKKVSEISGDALQKYRSLARSFPAMILSNGYGLAIAYLYSKSGNKTLYQHIETWLKQQNMLPVKEKGLMDNLAHADQSTYRLLESETLALLEWLKRFAEGAGSV
;
A
#
# COMPACT_ATOMS: atom_id res chain seq x y z
N MET A 1 19.14 -9.69 -16.37
CA MET A 1 19.13 -8.84 -15.16
C MET A 1 17.80 -9.08 -14.48
N THR A 2 17.78 -9.86 -13.40
CA THR A 2 16.60 -9.98 -12.54
C THR A 2 16.34 -8.61 -11.92
N GLU A 3 15.19 -7.98 -12.21
CA GLU A 3 14.84 -6.71 -11.57
C GLU A 3 14.84 -6.91 -10.05
N ASN A 4 15.58 -6.06 -9.33
CA ASN A 4 15.64 -6.07 -7.88
C ASN A 4 14.25 -5.68 -7.33
N LEU A 5 13.71 -6.44 -6.37
CA LEU A 5 12.41 -6.19 -5.74
C LEU A 5 12.26 -4.75 -5.23
N ALA A 6 13.36 -4.14 -4.76
CA ALA A 6 13.37 -2.73 -4.37
C ALA A 6 13.08 -1.78 -5.56
N ASN A 7 13.65 -2.05 -6.74
CA ASN A 7 13.38 -1.28 -7.95
C ASN A 7 11.92 -1.44 -8.39
N ASN A 8 11.35 -2.64 -8.26
CA ASN A 8 9.95 -2.89 -8.60
C ASN A 8 9.00 -2.11 -7.68
N ARG A 9 9.28 -2.08 -6.37
CA ARG A 9 8.53 -1.24 -5.41
C ARG A 9 8.62 0.22 -5.78
N ALA A 10 9.83 0.72 -6.06
CA ALA A 10 10.04 2.11 -6.42
C ALA A 10 9.27 2.50 -7.69
N ARG A 11 9.36 1.68 -8.75
CA ARG A 11 8.64 1.90 -10.01
C ARG A 11 7.13 1.91 -9.81
N PHE A 12 6.60 0.88 -9.15
CA PHE A 12 5.18 0.79 -8.85
C PHE A 12 4.69 1.99 -8.02
N ALA A 13 5.42 2.34 -6.97
CA ALA A 13 5.07 3.44 -6.09
C ALA A 13 5.08 4.79 -6.82
N PHE A 14 6.07 5.03 -7.68
CA PHE A 14 6.15 6.22 -8.52
C PHE A 14 4.93 6.32 -9.44
N ASP A 15 4.60 5.24 -10.16
CA ASP A 15 3.45 5.21 -11.08
C ASP A 15 2.12 5.46 -10.35
N MET A 16 1.95 4.86 -9.16
CA MET A 16 0.73 5.04 -8.36
C MET A 16 0.60 6.48 -7.84
N VAL A 17 1.68 7.08 -7.34
CA VAL A 17 1.66 8.47 -6.86
C VAL A 17 1.43 9.44 -8.00
N LYS A 18 2.05 9.21 -9.16
CA LYS A 18 1.83 10.03 -10.37
C LYS A 18 0.36 10.03 -10.76
N LYS A 19 -0.28 8.86 -10.85
CA LYS A 19 -1.72 8.76 -11.13
C LYS A 19 -2.57 9.53 -10.13
N VAL A 20 -2.22 9.52 -8.85
CA VAL A 20 -2.96 10.30 -7.84
C VAL A 20 -2.77 11.80 -8.02
N SER A 21 -1.56 12.25 -8.36
CA SER A 21 -1.28 13.67 -8.63
C SER A 21 -2.05 14.21 -9.84
N GLU A 22 -2.33 13.37 -10.83
CA GLU A 22 -3.11 13.71 -12.02
C GLU A 22 -4.62 13.84 -11.73
N ILE A 23 -5.11 13.31 -10.60
CA ILE A 23 -6.52 13.44 -10.20
C ILE A 23 -6.80 14.87 -9.70
N SER A 24 -6.08 15.31 -8.66
CA SER A 24 -6.14 16.66 -8.11
C SER A 24 -5.09 16.87 -7.00
N GLY A 25 -4.80 18.14 -6.69
CA GLY A 25 -3.93 18.49 -5.55
C GLY A 25 -4.49 18.03 -4.20
N ASP A 26 -5.81 18.09 -4.00
CA ASP A 26 -6.47 17.59 -2.77
C ASP A 26 -6.36 16.07 -2.64
N ALA A 27 -6.52 15.33 -3.74
CA ALA A 27 -6.33 13.89 -3.76
C ALA A 27 -4.90 13.52 -3.38
N LEU A 28 -3.90 14.22 -3.94
CA LEU A 28 -2.49 14.03 -3.60
C LEU A 28 -2.21 14.36 -2.14
N GLN A 29 -2.76 15.46 -1.60
CA GLN A 29 -2.55 15.84 -0.20
C GLN A 29 -3.14 14.82 0.78
N LYS A 30 -4.35 14.34 0.53
CA LYS A 30 -4.99 13.27 1.32
C LYS A 30 -4.18 11.97 1.26
N TYR A 31 -3.79 11.56 0.06
CA TYR A 31 -2.99 10.36 -0.15
C TYR A 31 -1.64 10.45 0.57
N ARG A 32 -0.92 11.57 0.43
CA ARG A 32 0.35 11.85 1.12
C ARG A 32 0.21 11.74 2.64
N SER A 33 -0.83 12.37 3.19
CA SER A 33 -1.09 12.37 4.64
C SER A 33 -1.34 10.95 5.17
N LEU A 34 -2.08 10.16 4.39
CA LEU A 34 -2.37 8.77 4.72
C LEU A 34 -1.13 7.89 4.59
N ALA A 35 -0.42 7.93 3.46
CA ALA A 35 0.81 7.16 3.23
C ALA A 35 1.90 7.46 4.27
N ARG A 36 1.96 8.70 4.78
CA ARG A 36 2.88 9.10 5.85
C ARG A 36 2.52 8.51 7.21
N SER A 37 1.23 8.46 7.56
CA SER A 37 0.78 8.02 8.89
C SER A 37 0.54 6.52 8.99
N PHE A 38 0.27 5.85 7.86
CA PHE A 38 -0.16 4.46 7.85
C PHE A 38 0.88 3.44 8.36
N PRO A 39 2.20 3.57 8.10
CA PRO A 39 3.20 2.68 8.70
C PRO A 39 3.15 2.66 10.23
N ALA A 40 3.00 3.84 10.86
CA ALA A 40 2.89 3.92 12.31
C ALA A 40 1.61 3.25 12.82
N MET A 41 0.50 3.36 12.09
CA MET A 41 -0.76 2.68 12.42
C MET A 41 -0.63 1.16 12.37
N ILE A 42 0.11 0.61 11.40
CA ILE A 42 0.40 -0.83 11.33
C ILE A 42 1.18 -1.26 12.59
N LEU A 43 2.24 -0.53 12.94
CA LEU A 43 3.08 -0.86 14.08
C LEU A 43 2.36 -0.73 15.44
N SER A 44 1.41 0.19 15.56
CA SER A 44 0.69 0.42 16.83
C SER A 44 -0.52 -0.48 17.01
N ASN A 45 -1.26 -0.75 15.92
CA ASN A 45 -2.57 -1.42 15.99
C ASN A 45 -2.56 -2.83 15.38
N GLY A 46 -1.46 -3.20 14.72
CA GLY A 46 -1.36 -4.42 13.93
C GLY A 46 -1.90 -4.26 12.51
N TYR A 47 -1.33 -5.04 11.61
CA TYR A 47 -1.58 -4.96 10.16
C TYR A 47 -3.05 -5.14 9.75
N GLY A 48 -3.75 -6.15 10.29
CA GLY A 48 -5.14 -6.46 9.95
C GLY A 48 -6.11 -5.33 10.31
N LEU A 49 -5.99 -4.76 11.52
CA LEU A 49 -6.80 -3.61 11.93
C LEU A 49 -6.50 -2.37 11.10
N ALA A 50 -5.23 -2.12 10.78
CA ALA A 50 -4.83 -1.02 9.92
C ALA A 50 -5.41 -1.18 8.48
N ILE A 51 -5.36 -2.38 7.90
CA ILE A 51 -5.95 -2.63 6.57
C ILE A 51 -7.48 -2.50 6.62
N ALA A 52 -8.15 -2.99 7.67
CA ALA A 52 -9.60 -2.82 7.85
C ALA A 52 -10.00 -1.33 7.96
N TYR A 53 -9.15 -0.50 8.57
CA TYR A 53 -9.33 0.95 8.60
C TYR A 53 -9.27 1.57 7.19
N LEU A 54 -8.36 1.13 6.32
CA LEU A 54 -8.34 1.60 4.94
C LEU A 54 -9.56 1.10 4.15
N TYR A 55 -9.96 -0.15 4.39
CA TYR A 55 -11.08 -0.79 3.71
C TYR A 55 -12.43 -0.11 4.02
N SER A 56 -12.63 0.33 5.26
CA SER A 56 -13.92 0.88 5.73
C SER A 56 -14.20 2.33 5.33
N LYS A 57 -13.19 3.13 4.96
CA LYS A 57 -13.36 4.56 4.66
C LYS A 57 -13.22 4.86 3.17
N SER A 58 -14.23 5.51 2.60
CA SER A 58 -14.25 5.92 1.17
C SER A 58 -13.04 6.77 0.76
N GLY A 59 -12.59 7.68 1.63
CA GLY A 59 -11.41 8.53 1.40
C GLY A 59 -10.05 7.82 1.45
N ASN A 60 -10.01 6.56 1.91
CA ASN A 60 -8.77 5.78 2.07
C ASN A 60 -8.61 4.71 0.97
N LYS A 61 -9.62 4.56 0.12
CA LYS A 61 -9.74 3.46 -0.83
C LYS A 61 -8.57 3.38 -1.81
N THR A 62 -8.03 4.51 -2.25
CA THR A 62 -6.91 4.55 -3.19
C THR A 62 -5.66 3.88 -2.62
N LEU A 63 -5.29 4.17 -1.37
CA LEU A 63 -4.12 3.52 -0.76
C LEU A 63 -4.35 2.02 -0.55
N TYR A 64 -5.54 1.62 -0.10
CA TYR A 64 -5.92 0.20 0.00
C TYR A 64 -5.74 -0.51 -1.35
N GLN A 65 -6.27 0.07 -2.42
CA GLN A 65 -6.20 -0.50 -3.77
C GLN A 65 -4.77 -0.62 -4.27
N HIS A 66 -3.91 0.35 -4.00
CA HIS A 66 -2.50 0.28 -4.38
C HIS A 66 -1.75 -0.83 -3.63
N ILE A 67 -2.00 -0.99 -2.32
CA ILE A 67 -1.43 -2.08 -1.51
C ILE A 67 -1.92 -3.43 -2.05
N GLU A 68 -3.23 -3.60 -2.25
CA GLU A 68 -3.80 -4.84 -2.77
C GLU A 68 -3.26 -5.18 -4.16
N THR A 69 -3.16 -4.18 -5.05
CA THR A 69 -2.63 -4.37 -6.40
C THR A 69 -1.18 -4.82 -6.37
N TRP A 70 -0.35 -4.20 -5.53
CA TRP A 70 1.05 -4.59 -5.37
C TRP A 70 1.18 -6.03 -4.89
N LEU A 71 0.48 -6.40 -3.83
CA LEU A 71 0.54 -7.75 -3.26
C LEU A 71 0.04 -8.82 -4.24
N LYS A 72 -0.97 -8.49 -5.06
CA LYS A 72 -1.41 -9.34 -6.18
C LYS A 72 -0.31 -9.50 -7.23
N GLN A 73 0.35 -8.42 -7.64
CA GLN A 73 1.45 -8.47 -8.63
C GLN A 73 2.65 -9.27 -8.14
N GLN A 74 2.93 -9.26 -6.83
CA GLN A 74 3.98 -10.08 -6.22
C GLN A 74 3.56 -11.53 -5.97
N ASN A 75 2.35 -11.95 -6.38
CA ASN A 75 1.79 -13.27 -6.12
C ASN A 75 1.78 -13.66 -4.63
N MET A 76 1.61 -12.67 -3.73
CA MET A 76 1.61 -12.91 -2.28
C MET A 76 0.23 -13.18 -1.70
N LEU A 77 -0.85 -12.93 -2.47
CA LEU A 77 -2.20 -13.31 -2.06
C LEU A 77 -2.45 -14.77 -2.46
N PRO A 78 -2.62 -15.70 -1.51
CA PRO A 78 -2.76 -17.12 -1.81
C PRO A 78 -4.05 -17.44 -2.58
N VAL A 79 -5.14 -16.71 -2.32
CA VAL A 79 -6.41 -16.87 -3.05
C VAL A 79 -6.60 -15.67 -3.98
N LYS A 80 -6.37 -15.90 -5.28
CA LYS A 80 -6.32 -14.84 -6.30
C LYS A 80 -7.67 -14.17 -6.56
N GLU A 81 -8.76 -14.94 -6.42
CA GLU A 81 -10.13 -14.46 -6.61
C GLU A 81 -10.60 -13.59 -5.45
N LYS A 82 -9.92 -13.66 -4.29
CA LYS A 82 -10.26 -12.92 -3.08
C LYS A 82 -9.48 -11.61 -2.95
N GLY A 83 -10.05 -10.65 -2.23
CA GLY A 83 -9.41 -9.38 -1.90
C GLY A 83 -8.33 -9.53 -0.81
N LEU A 84 -7.57 -8.46 -0.57
CA LEU A 84 -6.58 -8.41 0.51
C LEU A 84 -7.23 -8.70 1.88
N MET A 85 -8.38 -8.08 2.18
CA MET A 85 -9.05 -8.26 3.47
C MET A 85 -9.47 -9.72 3.72
N ASP A 86 -10.01 -10.38 2.70
CA ASP A 86 -10.35 -11.80 2.77
C ASP A 86 -9.11 -12.69 2.96
N ASN A 87 -8.04 -12.44 2.22
CA ASN A 87 -6.79 -13.17 2.37
C ASN A 87 -6.21 -12.99 3.78
N LEU A 88 -6.31 -11.78 4.36
CA LEU A 88 -5.89 -11.52 5.73
C LEU A 88 -6.71 -12.25 6.78
N ALA A 89 -8.03 -12.29 6.62
CA ALA A 89 -8.93 -12.94 7.58
C ALA A 89 -8.69 -14.47 7.66
N HIS A 90 -8.10 -15.06 6.63
CA HIS A 90 -7.81 -16.50 6.54
C HIS A 90 -6.31 -16.80 6.50
N ALA A 91 -5.44 -15.80 6.68
CA ALA A 91 -4.01 -15.97 6.61
C ALA A 91 -3.50 -16.77 7.82
N ASP A 92 -2.56 -17.67 7.55
CA ASP A 92 -1.73 -18.22 8.62
C ASP A 92 -0.71 -17.18 9.10
N GLN A 93 -0.01 -17.51 10.19
CA GLN A 93 0.96 -16.57 10.79
C GLN A 93 2.10 -16.21 9.84
N SER A 94 2.51 -17.13 8.95
CA SER A 94 3.61 -16.91 8.02
C SER A 94 3.22 -15.95 6.91
N THR A 95 2.06 -16.18 6.27
CA THR A 95 1.48 -15.31 5.25
C THR A 95 1.19 -13.93 5.82
N TYR A 96 0.62 -13.86 7.02
CA TYR A 96 0.30 -12.58 7.65
C TYR A 96 1.56 -11.69 7.82
N ARG A 97 2.65 -12.25 8.35
CA ARG A 97 3.93 -11.53 8.49
C ARG A 97 4.54 -11.16 7.15
N LEU A 98 4.44 -12.03 6.14
CA LEU A 98 4.90 -11.74 4.79
C LEU A 98 4.18 -10.51 4.22
N LEU A 99 2.84 -10.51 4.24
CA LEU A 99 2.02 -9.41 3.74
C LEU A 99 2.28 -8.10 4.50
N GLU A 100 2.43 -8.16 5.83
CA GLU A 100 2.76 -7.00 6.66
C GLU A 100 4.12 -6.40 6.28
N SER A 101 5.17 -7.24 6.22
CA SER A 101 6.53 -6.79 5.90
C SER A 101 6.63 -6.20 4.49
N GLU A 102 5.96 -6.82 3.50
CA GLU A 102 5.93 -6.32 2.14
C GLU A 102 5.17 -4.98 2.05
N THR A 103 4.06 -4.86 2.77
CA THR A 103 3.28 -3.63 2.80
C THR A 103 4.09 -2.48 3.40
N LEU A 104 4.80 -2.70 4.51
CA LEU A 104 5.67 -1.70 5.12
C LEU A 104 6.78 -1.25 4.16
N ALA A 105 7.41 -2.19 3.45
CA ALA A 105 8.44 -1.89 2.46
C ALA A 105 7.89 -1.07 1.26
N LEU A 106 6.68 -1.37 0.79
CA LEU A 106 6.00 -0.58 -0.23
C LEU A 106 5.67 0.85 0.26
N LEU A 107 5.13 0.96 1.48
CA LEU A 107 4.68 2.24 2.04
C LEU A 107 5.84 3.24 2.19
N GLU A 108 7.06 2.76 2.41
CA GLU A 108 8.23 3.63 2.43
C GLU A 108 8.40 4.39 1.10
N TRP A 109 8.29 3.70 -0.03
CA TRP A 109 8.37 4.30 -1.37
C TRP A 109 7.17 5.20 -1.66
N LEU A 110 5.95 4.74 -1.36
CA LEU A 110 4.73 5.54 -1.56
C LEU A 110 4.78 6.86 -0.80
N LYS A 111 5.23 6.83 0.46
CA LYS A 111 5.44 8.02 1.29
C LYS A 111 6.45 8.98 0.63
N ARG A 112 7.63 8.48 0.25
CA ARG A 112 8.71 9.31 -0.32
C ARG A 112 8.30 9.97 -1.62
N PHE A 113 7.67 9.24 -2.55
CA PHE A 113 7.20 9.83 -3.80
C PHE A 113 6.04 10.80 -3.60
N ALA A 114 5.09 10.49 -2.71
CA ALA A 114 3.99 11.42 -2.42
C ALA A 114 4.47 12.73 -1.77
N GLU A 115 5.58 12.70 -1.03
CA GLU A 115 6.21 13.90 -0.48
C GLU A 115 6.87 14.77 -1.56
N GLY A 116 7.44 14.17 -2.61
CA GLY A 116 8.10 14.89 -3.71
C GLY A 116 7.17 15.33 -4.84
N ALA A 117 6.02 14.67 -5.03
CA ALA A 117 5.10 14.95 -6.15
C ALA A 117 4.42 16.33 -6.10
N GLY A 118 4.48 17.05 -4.98
CA GLY A 118 3.96 18.41 -4.85
C GLY A 118 5.03 19.51 -4.93
N SER A 119 6.27 19.15 -5.29
CA SER A 119 7.42 20.07 -5.36
C SER A 119 7.91 20.32 -6.80
N VAL A 120 7.08 20.01 -7.79
CA VAL A 120 7.34 20.20 -9.23
C VAL A 120 6.21 21.02 -9.84
#